data_AF-A0A2D4G2D4-F1
#
_entry.id   AF-A0A2D4G2D4-F1
#
_cell.length_a   1.000
_cell.length_b   1.000
_cell.length_c   1.000
_cell.angle_alpha   90.00
_cell.angle_beta   90.00
_cell.angle_gamma   90.00
#
_symmetry.space_group_name_H-M   'P 1'
#
loop_
_entity.id
_entity.type
_entity.pdbx_description
1 polymer ?
#
loop_
_entity_poly.entity_id
_entity_poly.type
_entity_poly.pdbx_seq_one_letter_code
_entity_poly.pdbx_strand_id
1 'polypeptide(L)'
;GVIMYVSLSGTFPFNEDEDINDQIQNADFMYPHNPWRQISVGAIDLINNLLQVKMRKRYSVDKSLSHTWLQDYQTWLDLRELESRMGERYITHESDDARWEHFAAEHSLQYPEHLRVRRLQEEEEEEEEEAGEQEQEMEMQGLAERVSVL
;
A
#
# COMPACT_ATOMS: atom_id res chain seq x y z
N GLY A 1 5.54 1.93 16.83
CA GLY A 1 5.28 1.68 18.26
C GLY A 1 5.06 2.98 19.00
N VAL A 2 6.13 3.54 19.61
CA VAL A 2 6.04 4.75 20.45
C VAL A 2 5.41 5.94 19.71
N ILE A 3 5.84 6.22 18.48
CA ILE A 3 5.28 7.32 17.66
C ILE A 3 3.77 7.18 17.47
N MET A 4 3.28 5.97 17.19
CA MET A 4 1.84 5.71 17.04
C MET A 4 1.09 5.89 18.36
N TYR A 5 1.65 5.39 19.46
CA TYR A 5 1.07 5.57 20.79
C TYR A 5 0.88 7.06 21.09
N VAL A 6 1.92 7.87 20.89
CA VAL A 6 1.88 9.33 21.13
C VAL A 6 0.91 10.01 20.16
N SER A 7 0.91 9.64 18.88
CA SER A 7 0.04 10.26 17.88
C SER A 7 -1.44 10.04 18.17
N LEU A 8 -1.80 8.88 18.75
CA LEU A 8 -3.18 8.54 19.07
C LEU A 8 -3.64 9.04 20.45
N SER A 9 -2.74 9.07 21.44
CA SER A 9 -3.09 9.39 22.83
C SER A 9 -2.69 10.78 23.29
N GLY A 10 -1.71 11.40 22.63
CA GLY A 10 -1.07 12.64 23.08
C GLY A 10 -0.09 12.47 24.25
N THR A 11 0.12 11.24 24.75
CA THR A 11 1.00 10.97 25.90
C THR A 11 2.09 9.96 25.55
N PHE A 12 3.19 9.97 26.30
CA PHE A 12 4.22 8.94 26.18
C PHE A 12 3.77 7.63 26.84
N PRO A 13 4.20 6.46 26.31
CA PRO A 13 3.83 5.16 26.88
C PRO A 13 4.57 4.80 28.17
N PHE A 14 5.63 5.53 28.51
CA PHE A 14 6.48 5.28 29.68
C PHE A 14 6.29 6.38 30.72
N ASN A 15 6.27 5.98 31.98
CA ASN A 15 6.21 6.88 33.13
C ASN A 15 7.55 7.61 33.30
N GLU A 16 7.52 8.93 33.48
CA GLU A 16 8.72 9.75 33.70
C GLU A 16 9.32 9.56 35.10
N ASP A 17 8.51 9.13 36.07
CA ASP A 17 8.92 8.92 37.46
C ASP A 17 9.63 7.57 37.70
N GLU A 18 9.68 6.71 36.69
CA GLU A 18 10.26 5.36 36.76
C GLU A 18 11.44 5.20 35.79
N ASP A 19 12.34 4.24 36.05
CA ASP A 19 13.48 4.00 35.15
C ASP A 19 12.99 3.53 33.78
N ILE A 20 13.29 4.32 32.75
CA ILE A 20 12.88 4.05 31.38
C ILE A 20 13.47 2.75 30.85
N ASN A 21 14.68 2.35 31.27
CA ASN A 21 15.30 1.12 30.82
C ASN A 21 14.55 -0.09 31.34
N ASP A 22 14.10 -0.05 32.60
CA ASP A 22 13.32 -1.13 33.21
C ASP A 22 11.97 -1.27 32.52
N GLN A 23 11.29 -0.14 32.27
CA GLN A 23 10.00 -0.14 31.56
C GLN A 23 10.15 -0.69 30.12
N ILE A 24 11.21 -0.32 29.41
CA ILE A 24 11.49 -0.85 28.06
C ILE A 24 11.80 -2.35 28.11
N GLN A 25 12.59 -2.81 29.08
CA GLN A 25 12.96 -4.23 29.22
C GLN A 25 11.79 -5.12 29.66
N ASN A 26 10.84 -4.57 30.40
CA ASN A 26 9.65 -5.29 30.86
C ASN A 26 8.45 -5.12 29.90
N ALA A 27 8.54 -4.23 28.90
CA ALA A 27 7.39 -3.77 28.11
C ALA A 27 6.23 -3.31 29.00
N ASP A 28 6.59 -2.57 30.05
CA ASP A 28 5.62 -2.04 31.00
C ASP A 28 5.12 -0.68 30.50
N PHE A 29 4.04 -0.73 29.72
CA PHE A 29 3.31 0.44 29.27
C PHE A 29 1.81 0.16 29.35
N MET A 30 1.03 1.20 29.62
CA MET A 30 -0.41 1.07 29.89
C MET A 30 -1.26 1.81 28.87
N TYR A 31 -2.53 1.40 28.77
CA TYR A 31 -3.55 2.07 27.97
C TYR A 31 -4.63 2.64 28.91
N PRO A 32 -4.41 3.82 29.51
CA PRO A 32 -5.39 4.40 30.44
C PRO A 32 -6.72 4.63 29.73
N HIS A 33 -7.84 4.42 30.44
CA HIS A 33 -9.18 4.41 29.84
C HIS A 33 -9.48 5.64 28.96
N ASN A 34 -9.03 6.84 29.34
CA ASN A 34 -9.10 8.02 28.50
C ASN A 34 -7.68 8.36 28.01
N PRO A 35 -7.43 8.56 26.70
CA PRO A 35 -8.40 8.54 25.58
C PRO A 35 -8.69 7.15 25.00
N TRP A 36 -8.02 6.09 25.46
CA TRP A 36 -7.97 4.78 24.79
C TRP A 36 -9.30 4.05 24.62
N ARG A 37 -10.36 4.39 25.37
CA ARG A 37 -11.72 3.88 25.13
C ARG A 37 -12.22 4.18 23.72
N GLN A 38 -11.79 5.30 23.12
CA GLN A 38 -12.23 5.73 21.79
C GLN A 38 -11.31 5.26 20.67
N ILE A 39 -10.15 4.71 21.02
CA ILE A 39 -9.17 4.21 20.06
C ILE A 39 -9.51 2.76 19.75
N SER A 40 -9.44 2.38 18.46
CA SER A 40 -9.84 1.04 18.05
C SER A 40 -8.88 -0.03 18.58
N VAL A 41 -9.44 -1.21 18.88
CA VAL A 41 -8.66 -2.36 19.35
C VAL A 41 -7.57 -2.79 18.36
N GLY A 42 -7.80 -2.60 17.06
CA GLY A 42 -6.81 -2.86 16.02
C GLY A 42 -5.58 -1.95 16.12
N ALA A 43 -5.76 -0.69 16.54
CA ALA A 43 -4.65 0.22 16.77
C ALA A 43 -3.78 -0.26 17.93
N ILE A 44 -4.44 -0.62 19.04
CA ILE A 44 -3.78 -1.15 20.24
C ILE A 44 -3.04 -2.45 19.91
N ASP A 45 -3.64 -3.35 19.14
CA ASP A 45 -3.01 -4.59 18.73
C ASP A 45 -1.73 -4.35 17.91
N LEU A 46 -1.78 -3.44 16.94
CA LEU A 46 -0.58 -3.08 16.16
C LEU A 46 0.52 -2.46 17.04
N ILE A 47 0.15 -1.58 17.97
CA ILE A 47 1.12 -0.99 18.92
C ILE A 47 1.78 -2.09 19.76
N ASN A 48 1.01 -3.04 20.29
CA ASN A 48 1.53 -4.16 21.06
C ASN A 48 2.51 -5.00 20.25
N ASN A 49 2.21 -5.28 18.98
CA ASN A 49 3.09 -6.01 18.07
C ASN A 49 4.38 -5.24 17.70
N LEU A 50 4.35 -3.92 17.77
CA LEU A 50 5.50 -3.04 17.54
C LEU A 50 6.34 -2.78 18.80
N LEU A 51 5.71 -2.75 19.98
CA LEU A 51 6.36 -2.51 21.28
C LEU A 51 6.71 -3.83 21.97
N GLN A 52 7.56 -4.62 21.31
CA GLN A 52 8.05 -5.90 21.83
C GLN A 52 9.49 -5.78 22.35
N VAL A 53 9.73 -6.29 23.56
CA VAL A 53 11.08 -6.42 24.17
C VAL A 53 11.95 -7.34 23.32
N LYS A 54 11.43 -8.53 23.01
CA LYS A 54 12.14 -9.51 22.18
C LYS A 54 12.05 -9.06 20.73
N MET A 55 13.18 -8.64 20.15
CA MET A 55 13.25 -8.23 18.73
C MET A 55 12.61 -9.23 17.78
N ARG A 56 12.82 -10.55 17.98
CA ARG A 56 12.21 -11.60 17.14
C ARG A 56 10.68 -11.62 17.14
N LYS A 57 10.04 -11.08 18.19
CA LYS A 57 8.58 -10.96 18.27
C LYS A 57 8.06 -9.65 17.71
N ARG A 58 8.92 -8.63 17.60
CA ARG A 58 8.58 -7.31 17.04
C ARG A 58 8.24 -7.46 15.57
N TYR A 59 7.19 -6.80 15.12
CA TYR A 59 6.85 -6.80 13.70
C TYR A 59 7.94 -6.09 12.88
N SER A 60 8.25 -6.67 11.72
CA SER A 60 9.00 -5.97 10.67
C SER A 60 8.13 -4.88 10.04
N VAL A 61 8.74 -4.07 9.18
CA VAL A 61 8.02 -3.05 8.41
C VAL A 61 6.92 -3.71 7.57
N ASP A 62 7.26 -4.73 6.78
CA ASP A 62 6.30 -5.42 5.90
C ASP A 62 5.14 -6.01 6.70
N LYS A 63 5.44 -6.68 7.81
CA LYS A 63 4.41 -7.27 8.67
C LYS A 63 3.51 -6.21 9.32
N SER A 64 4.06 -5.04 9.60
CA SER A 64 3.29 -3.91 10.14
C SER A 64 2.37 -3.31 9.08
N LEU A 65 2.86 -3.15 7.85
CA LEU A 65 2.05 -2.66 6.72
C LEU A 65 0.90 -3.62 6.39
N SER A 66 1.12 -4.94 6.46
CA SER A 66 0.07 -5.94 6.26
C SER A 66 -0.92 -6.09 7.42
N HIS A 67 -0.74 -5.36 8.53
CA HIS A 67 -1.65 -5.45 9.67
C HIS A 67 -3.04 -4.88 9.32
N THR A 68 -4.10 -5.57 9.73
CA THR A 68 -5.50 -5.24 9.37
C THR A 68 -5.90 -3.80 9.69
N TRP A 69 -5.33 -3.22 10.75
CA TRP A 69 -5.57 -1.81 11.11
C TRP A 69 -5.12 -0.79 10.05
N LEU A 70 -4.12 -1.14 9.23
CA LEU A 70 -3.65 -0.30 8.11
C LEU A 70 -4.25 -0.75 6.76
N GLN A 71 -4.93 -1.89 6.71
CA GLN A 71 -5.54 -2.44 5.50
C GLN A 71 -6.98 -1.93 5.35
N ASP A 72 -7.11 -0.61 5.27
CA ASP A 72 -8.38 0.09 5.10
C ASP A 72 -8.45 0.76 3.71
N TYR A 73 -9.61 0.69 3.08
CA TYR A 73 -9.82 1.20 1.71
C TYR A 73 -9.59 2.71 1.63
N GLN A 74 -10.11 3.48 2.59
CA GLN A 74 -9.94 4.94 2.58
C GLN A 74 -8.48 5.32 2.82
N THR A 75 -7.81 4.64 3.76
CA THR A 75 -6.39 4.83 4.00
C THR A 75 -5.56 4.55 2.74
N TRP A 76 -5.89 3.50 2.00
CA TRP A 76 -5.22 3.19 0.73
C TRP A 76 -5.46 4.27 -0.33
N LEU A 77 -6.69 4.78 -0.46
CA LEU A 77 -7.00 5.89 -1.37
C LEU A 77 -6.21 7.16 -1.03
N ASP A 78 -6.14 7.51 0.25
CA ASP A 78 -5.40 8.69 0.72
C ASP A 78 -3.90 8.57 0.40
N LEU A 79 -3.33 7.38 0.56
CA LEU A 79 -1.94 7.09 0.19
C LEU A 79 -1.72 7.19 -1.32
N ARG A 80 -2.62 6.62 -2.13
CA ARG A 80 -2.53 6.68 -3.59
C ARG A 80 -2.64 8.10 -4.12
N GLU A 81 -3.50 8.92 -3.52
CA GLU A 81 -3.63 10.33 -3.86
C GLU A 81 -2.35 11.10 -3.53
N LEU A 82 -1.75 10.85 -2.36
CA LEU A 82 -0.47 11.44 -1.99
C LEU A 82 0.63 11.04 -2.99
N GLU A 83 0.75 9.76 -3.30
CA GLU A 83 1.75 9.24 -4.25
C GLU A 83 1.56 9.82 -5.66
N SER A 84 0.31 9.94 -6.13
CA SER A 84 -0.01 10.57 -7.41
C SER A 84 0.44 12.03 -7.47
N ARG A 85 0.23 12.78 -6.38
CA ARG A 85 0.70 14.18 -6.27
C ARG A 85 2.23 14.30 -6.19
N MET A 86 2.91 13.30 -5.64
CA MET A 86 4.37 13.24 -5.54
C MET A 86 5.04 12.73 -6.82
N GLY A 87 4.29 12.02 -7.68
CA GLY A 87 4.79 11.44 -8.93
C GLY A 87 5.58 10.14 -8.75
N GLU A 88 5.53 9.52 -7.57
CA GLU A 88 6.26 8.28 -7.25
C GLU A 88 5.49 7.45 -6.23
N ARG A 89 5.53 6.11 -6.37
CA ARG A 89 4.92 5.16 -5.44
C ARG A 89 5.94 4.78 -4.36
N TYR A 90 5.55 4.86 -3.09
CA TYR A 90 6.46 4.63 -1.95
C TYR A 90 6.01 3.50 -1.02
N ILE A 91 4.73 3.46 -0.69
CA ILE A 91 4.18 2.58 0.36
C ILE A 91 3.24 1.54 -0.23
N THR A 92 2.40 1.94 -1.18
CA THR A 92 1.47 1.00 -1.82
C THR A 92 2.19 0.15 -2.87
N HIS A 93 1.55 -0.93 -3.33
CA HIS A 93 2.08 -1.76 -4.42
C HIS A 93 1.01 -1.94 -5.52
N GLU A 94 1.42 -2.14 -6.77
CA GLU A 94 0.51 -2.30 -7.92
C GLU A 94 -0.48 -3.47 -7.72
N SER A 95 -0.06 -4.51 -7.00
CA SER A 95 -0.94 -5.63 -6.63
C SER A 95 -2.12 -5.24 -5.75
N ASP A 96 -2.05 -4.10 -5.06
CA ASP A 96 -3.15 -3.59 -4.25
C ASP A 96 -4.26 -2.97 -5.10
N ASP A 97 -3.93 -2.46 -6.30
CA ASP A 97 -4.86 -1.70 -7.14
C ASP A 97 -6.05 -2.58 -7.57
N ALA A 98 -5.77 -3.74 -8.17
CA ALA A 98 -6.80 -4.71 -8.58
C ALA A 98 -7.63 -5.21 -7.38
N ARG A 99 -6.98 -5.43 -6.23
CA ARG A 99 -7.66 -5.86 -5.00
C ARG A 99 -8.65 -4.80 -4.51
N TRP A 100 -8.25 -3.53 -4.48
CA TRP A 100 -9.08 -2.45 -3.97
C TRP A 100 -10.13 -1.97 -4.97
N GLU A 101 -9.87 -2.07 -6.27
CA GLU A 101 -10.89 -1.85 -7.30
C GLU A 101 -12.02 -2.88 -7.18
N HIS A 102 -11.67 -4.16 -7.03
CA HIS A 102 -12.66 -5.21 -6.81
C HIS A 102 -13.45 -4.99 -5.51
N PHE A 103 -12.75 -4.68 -4.41
CA PHE A 103 -13.40 -4.35 -3.14
C PHE A 103 -14.39 -3.20 -3.28
N ALA A 104 -14.03 -2.13 -4.00
CA ALA A 104 -14.91 -0.99 -4.23
C ALA A 104 -16.15 -1.38 -5.04
N ALA A 105 -16.00 -2.20 -6.08
CA ALA A 105 -17.11 -2.71 -6.88
C ALA A 105 -18.08 -3.57 -6.04
N GLU A 106 -17.57 -4.49 -5.21
CA GLU A 106 -18.38 -5.34 -4.34
C GLU A 106 -19.16 -4.53 -3.29
N HIS A 107 -18.55 -3.47 -2.76
CA HIS A 107 -19.14 -2.65 -1.70
C HIS A 107 -19.88 -1.41 -2.24
N SER A 108 -20.03 -1.28 -3.56
CA SER A 108 -20.64 -0.11 -4.23
C SER A 108 -20.02 1.23 -3.81
N LEU A 109 -18.70 1.24 -3.62
CA LEU A 109 -17.90 2.43 -3.28
C LEU A 109 -17.38 3.11 -4.54
N GLN A 110 -17.13 4.42 -4.44
CA GLN A 110 -16.56 5.19 -5.55
C GLN A 110 -15.06 4.93 -5.65
N TYR A 111 -14.60 4.49 -6.82
CA TYR A 111 -13.19 4.32 -7.14
C TYR A 111 -12.71 5.47 -8.06
N PRO A 112 -11.64 6.23 -7.72
CA PRO A 112 -11.20 7.36 -8.53
C PRO A 112 -10.70 6.96 -9.92
N GLU A 113 -11.18 7.64 -10.97
CA GLU A 113 -10.84 7.33 -12.37
C GLU A 113 -9.35 7.47 -12.68
N HIS A 114 -8.64 8.41 -12.04
CA HIS A 114 -7.21 8.61 -12.25
C HIS A 114 -6.33 7.57 -11.55
N LEU A 115 -6.91 6.80 -10.62
CA LEU A 115 -6.27 5.65 -9.97
C LEU A 115 -6.65 4.34 -10.63
N ARG A 116 -7.57 4.34 -11.61
CA ARG A 116 -7.77 3.15 -12.43
C ARG A 116 -6.49 2.96 -13.19
N VAL A 117 -5.97 1.74 -13.13
CA VAL A 117 -4.90 1.27 -14.01
C VAL A 117 -5.51 1.24 -15.41
N ARG A 118 -5.65 2.42 -15.99
CA ARG A 118 -6.29 2.60 -17.28
C ARG A 118 -5.27 2.19 -18.30
N ARG A 119 -5.44 1.00 -18.86
CA ARG A 119 -5.17 0.69 -20.26
C ARG A 119 -3.74 0.91 -20.79
N LEU A 120 -2.75 1.32 -20.00
CA LEU A 120 -1.38 1.53 -20.51
C LEU A 120 -0.73 0.20 -20.89
N GLN A 121 -0.97 -0.87 -20.14
CA GLN A 121 -0.50 -2.20 -20.50
C GLN A 121 -1.26 -2.75 -21.73
N GLU A 122 -2.57 -2.53 -21.80
CA GLU A 122 -3.39 -2.96 -22.94
C GLU A 122 -3.10 -2.12 -24.20
N GLU A 123 -2.86 -0.81 -24.08
CA GLU A 123 -2.47 0.11 -25.16
C GLU A 123 -1.02 -0.15 -25.61
N GLU A 124 -0.08 -0.44 -24.69
CA GLU A 124 1.30 -0.86 -25.05
C GLU A 124 1.30 -2.24 -25.73
N GLU A 125 0.50 -3.21 -25.25
CA GLU A 125 0.33 -4.53 -25.88
C GLU A 125 -0.36 -4.42 -27.26
N GLU A 126 -1.40 -3.60 -27.41
CA GLU A 126 -2.07 -3.33 -28.69
C GLU A 126 -1.16 -2.59 -29.68
N GLU A 127 -0.35 -1.62 -29.23
CA GLU A 127 0.64 -0.91 -30.07
C GLU A 127 1.79 -1.83 -30.52
N GLU A 128 2.26 -2.75 -29.66
CA GLU A 128 3.27 -3.75 -30.03
C GLU A 128 2.70 -4.79 -31.03
N GLU A 129 1.44 -5.23 -30.86
CA GLU A 129 0.77 -6.12 -31.81
C GLU A 129 0.54 -5.45 -33.17
N GLU A 130 0.01 -4.22 -33.21
CA GLU A 130 -0.18 -3.47 -34.46
C GLU A 130 1.15 -3.18 -35.19
N ALA A 131 2.22 -2.87 -34.45
CA ALA A 131 3.55 -2.67 -35.04
C ALA A 131 4.09 -3.96 -35.67
N GLY A 132 3.90 -5.11 -35.02
CA GLY A 132 4.29 -6.42 -35.55
C GLY A 132 3.51 -6.82 -36.81
N GLU A 133 2.23 -6.48 -36.90
CA GLU A 133 1.41 -6.73 -38.09
C GLU A 133 1.81 -5.85 -39.29
N GLN A 134 2.10 -4.56 -39.05
CA GLN A 134 2.55 -3.63 -40.10
C GLN A 134 3.91 -4.02 -40.69
N GLU A 135 4.86 -4.49 -39.88
CA GLU A 135 6.15 -4.99 -40.38
C GLU A 135 5.97 -6.23 -41.28
N GLN A 136 5.09 -7.15 -40.90
CA GLN A 136 4.80 -8.34 -41.70
C GLN A 136 4.09 -8.00 -43.03
N GLU A 137 3.17 -7.03 -43.04
CA GLU A 137 2.55 -6.55 -44.29
C GLU A 137 3.56 -5.88 -45.22
N MET A 138 4.46 -5.04 -44.69
CA MET A 138 5.51 -4.40 -45.48
C MET A 138 6.49 -5.41 -46.08
N GLU A 139 6.86 -6.47 -45.35
CA GLU A 139 7.67 -7.56 -45.91
C GLU A 139 6.94 -8.31 -47.02
N MET A 140 5.65 -8.63 -46.83
CA MET A 140 4.86 -9.36 -47.82
C MET A 140 4.65 -8.56 -49.12
N GLN A 141 4.45 -7.24 -49.01
CA GLN A 141 4.35 -6.34 -50.16
C GLN A 141 5.70 -6.20 -50.90
N GLY A 142 6.80 -6.07 -50.17
CA GLY A 142 8.14 -6.00 -50.78
C GLY A 142 8.54 -7.29 -51.52
N LEU A 143 8.09 -8.45 -51.04
CA LEU A 143 8.24 -9.73 -51.75
C LEU A 143 7.35 -9.80 -52.99
N ALA A 144 6.10 -9.33 -52.92
CA ALA A 144 5.18 -9.32 -54.05
C ALA A 144 5.65 -8.42 -55.20
N GLU A 145 6.20 -7.23 -54.90
CA GLU A 145 6.76 -6.34 -55.92
C GLU A 145 7.97 -6.95 -56.62
N ARG A 146 8.84 -7.66 -55.88
CA ARG A 146 10.02 -8.34 -56.45
C ARG A 146 9.66 -9.51 -57.34
N VAL A 147 8.55 -10.19 -57.06
CA VAL A 147 8.05 -11.31 -57.88
C VAL A 147 7.34 -10.79 -59.14
N SER A 148 6.77 -9.59 -59.14
CA SER A 148 6.04 -9.02 -60.29
C SER A 148 6.93 -8.37 -61.36
N VAL A 149 8.24 -8.25 -61.14
CA VAL A 149 9.22 -7.61 -62.04
C VAL A 149 10.04 -8.63 -62.86
N LEU A 150 9.71 -9.93 -62.79
CA LEU A 150 10.27 -11.01 -63.61
C LEU A 150 9.21 -11.61 -64.55
#